data_AF-A0A1S3JDY8-F1
#
_entry.id   AF-A0A1S3JDY8-F1
#
_cell.length_a   1.000
_cell.length_b   1.000
_cell.length_c   1.000
_cell.angle_alpha   90.00
_cell.angle_beta   90.00
_cell.angle_gamma   90.00
#
_symmetry.space_group_name_H-M   'P 1'
#
loop_
_entity.id
_entity.type
_entity.pdbx_description
1 polymer ?
#
loop_
_entity_poly.entity_id
_entity_poly.type
_entity_poly.pdbx_seq_one_letter_code
_entity_poly.pdbx_strand_id
1 'polypeptide(L)'
;MINNDIVPIVPLRGSVSASGDLMPLGYIAAAMIGREDINVMIRGQIMPCPVALKEANLEPLVMGPKEGLAIINATSFAAGTAAQTIYEANIAVLLTQICTGLAVEALQGKMESFHPVHYTCLQHVGLKEVSNNMLKILDGSRLAVSTLEMHLPDTYGSLKQDRYSIRTAPQWLGPVIETLKEACRRINVELNCANDNPVIDHRTDTIAHGGNFQGETLSITLDQTRQALQVCGKLLLAQFQEVVNHRINHDLPPNLCGSDINLDFGFKGADIAMASYMSELDHLANPMSNHVLSAECQNQSVNSMALVSSRLTREALEILQMMLANHLCLLCQALDLRYLRNEVLGSIYKMGKRHKEFLATFLKENKWYDFLFHPEESAAKFAEKIPKNGHKEEDIRSEICGAMKSLMSDACNGHLGTAECLGKGSQRAYWYIRHTVGVPFYHGQAAIDTWLEKILSVVQNGDFENVLFSVFEEA
;
A
#
# COMPACT_ATOMS: atom_id res chain seq x y z
N MET A 1 16.33 -4.64 31.09
CA MET A 1 16.86 -4.11 29.81
C MET A 1 15.77 -3.44 28.99
N ILE A 2 14.72 -4.15 28.55
CA ILE A 2 13.59 -3.57 27.78
C ILE A 2 13.01 -2.29 28.40
N ASN A 3 12.60 -2.31 29.68
CA ASN A 3 12.02 -1.12 30.35
C ASN A 3 12.98 0.07 30.48
N ASN A 4 14.29 -0.16 30.30
CA ASN A 4 15.33 0.88 30.35
C ASN A 4 15.85 1.25 28.96
N ASP A 5 15.22 0.73 27.89
CA ASP A 5 15.66 0.95 26.50
C ASP A 5 17.12 0.55 26.26
N ILE A 6 17.58 -0.52 26.91
CA ILE A 6 18.92 -1.07 26.70
C ILE A 6 18.82 -2.17 25.65
N VAL A 7 19.31 -1.87 24.44
CA VAL A 7 19.22 -2.75 23.27
C VAL A 7 20.61 -3.22 22.87
N PRO A 8 20.95 -4.52 22.97
CA PRO A 8 22.25 -5.02 22.52
C PRO A 8 22.50 -4.76 21.03
N ILE A 9 23.74 -4.43 20.67
CA ILE A 9 24.16 -4.32 19.27
C ILE A 9 24.44 -5.73 18.75
N VAL A 10 23.61 -6.18 17.80
CA VAL A 10 23.62 -7.55 17.30
C VAL A 10 23.97 -7.59 15.81
N PRO A 11 24.85 -8.49 15.35
CA PRO A 11 25.12 -8.67 13.93
C PRO A 11 23.87 -9.09 13.14
N LEU A 12 23.66 -8.47 11.98
CA LEU A 12 22.51 -8.74 11.11
C LEU A 12 22.51 -10.14 10.46
N ARG A 13 23.68 -10.79 10.37
CA ARG A 13 23.88 -12.09 9.70
C ARG A 13 24.63 -13.06 10.61
N GLY A 14 24.50 -14.35 10.32
CA GLY A 14 25.19 -15.42 11.05
C GLY A 14 24.25 -16.49 11.63
N SER A 15 22.93 -16.36 11.46
CA SER A 15 21.95 -17.39 11.82
C SER A 15 21.48 -18.17 10.60
N VAL A 16 21.33 -19.48 10.77
CA VAL A 16 20.59 -20.38 9.88
C VAL A 16 19.23 -20.80 10.48
N SER A 17 18.88 -20.29 11.67
CA SER A 17 17.64 -20.57 12.40
C SER A 17 17.33 -22.08 12.53
N ALA A 18 18.37 -22.88 12.82
CA ALA A 18 18.33 -24.34 12.82
C ALA A 18 18.35 -24.97 14.21
N SER A 19 19.16 -24.42 15.12
CA SER A 19 19.18 -24.70 16.57
C SER A 19 18.80 -23.40 17.29
N GLY A 20 17.77 -22.74 16.76
CA GLY A 20 17.47 -21.35 17.06
C GLY A 20 18.44 -20.36 16.40
N ASP A 21 18.30 -19.10 16.77
CA ASP A 21 19.11 -17.98 16.31
C ASP A 21 20.35 -17.80 17.21
N LEU A 22 21.16 -18.86 17.34
CA LEU A 22 22.27 -18.97 18.30
C LEU A 22 23.20 -17.76 18.31
N MET A 23 23.73 -17.40 17.14
CA MET A 23 24.69 -16.30 16.98
C MET A 23 24.11 -14.97 17.50
N PRO A 24 22.99 -14.46 16.97
CA PRO A 24 22.44 -13.19 17.45
C PRO A 24 21.92 -13.25 18.89
N LEU A 25 21.34 -14.38 19.35
CA LEU A 25 20.94 -14.55 20.75
C LEU A 25 22.13 -14.63 21.70
N GLY A 26 23.30 -15.07 21.23
CA GLY A 26 24.55 -15.03 21.98
C GLY A 26 24.93 -13.62 22.40
N TYR A 27 24.64 -12.59 21.59
CA TYR A 27 24.85 -11.19 21.96
C TYR A 27 23.88 -10.72 23.04
N ILE A 28 22.64 -11.22 23.02
CA ILE A 28 21.66 -10.96 24.10
C ILE A 28 22.14 -11.60 25.41
N ALA A 29 22.50 -12.89 25.37
CA ALA A 29 23.04 -13.61 26.52
C ALA A 29 24.30 -12.92 27.09
N ALA A 30 25.22 -12.52 26.21
CA ALA A 30 26.44 -11.82 26.59
C ALA A 30 26.16 -10.45 27.23
N ALA A 31 25.15 -9.72 26.73
CA ALA A 31 24.71 -8.47 27.35
C ALA A 31 24.10 -8.71 28.75
N MET A 32 23.29 -9.76 28.91
CA MET A 32 22.65 -10.11 30.20
C MET A 32 23.67 -10.44 31.30
N ILE A 33 24.83 -11.00 30.95
CA ILE A 33 25.93 -11.27 31.89
C ILE A 33 26.95 -10.13 31.97
N GLY A 34 26.67 -8.98 31.35
CA GLY A 34 27.52 -7.79 31.45
C GLY A 34 28.92 -7.97 30.86
N ARG A 35 29.06 -8.68 29.74
CA ARG A 35 30.36 -8.83 29.07
C ARG A 35 30.92 -7.49 28.59
N GLU A 36 32.23 -7.29 28.79
CA GLU A 36 32.94 -6.04 28.46
C GLU A 36 33.05 -5.77 26.96
N ASP A 37 33.06 -6.81 26.14
CA ASP A 37 33.18 -6.73 24.68
C ASP A 37 31.84 -6.51 23.95
N ILE A 38 30.74 -6.39 24.69
CA ILE A 38 29.42 -6.13 24.14
C ILE A 38 29.08 -4.65 24.26
N ASN A 39 28.64 -4.07 23.15
CA ASN A 39 28.03 -2.75 23.14
C ASN A 39 26.49 -2.87 23.14
N VAL A 40 25.86 -1.87 23.75
CA VAL A 40 24.41 -1.69 23.75
C VAL A 40 24.10 -0.27 23.28
N MET A 41 22.90 -0.08 22.76
CA MET A 41 22.31 1.22 22.49
C MET A 41 21.34 1.58 23.62
N ILE A 42 21.39 2.82 24.08
CA ILE A 42 20.42 3.43 24.99
C ILE A 42 20.03 4.80 24.45
N ARG A 43 18.74 5.03 24.16
CA ARG A 43 18.24 6.32 23.63
C ARG A 43 19.07 6.88 22.46
N GLY A 44 19.52 6.00 21.56
CA GLY A 44 20.32 6.35 20.38
C GLY A 44 21.83 6.49 20.58
N GLN A 45 22.35 6.31 21.80
CA GLN A 45 23.79 6.33 22.07
C GLN A 45 24.35 4.92 22.28
N ILE A 46 25.46 4.61 21.60
CA ILE A 46 26.17 3.34 21.74
C ILE A 46 27.20 3.44 22.87
N MET A 47 27.18 2.47 23.78
CA MET A 47 28.13 2.41 24.89
C MET A 47 28.41 0.96 25.33
N PRO A 48 29.49 0.73 26.11
CA PRO A 48 29.78 -0.59 26.66
C PRO A 48 28.65 -1.09 27.58
N CYS A 49 28.28 -2.37 27.45
CA CYS A 49 27.20 -3.00 28.21
C CYS A 49 27.33 -2.82 29.74
N PRO A 50 28.51 -3.03 30.38
CA PRO A 50 28.64 -2.88 31.82
C PRO A 50 28.30 -1.47 32.32
N VAL A 51 28.60 -0.45 31.52
CA VAL A 51 28.29 0.95 31.84
C VAL A 51 26.79 1.15 31.83
N ALA A 52 26.10 0.71 30.77
CA ALA A 52 24.66 0.83 30.64
C ALA A 52 23.89 0.07 31.73
N LEU A 53 24.33 -1.15 32.08
CA LEU A 53 23.72 -1.92 33.17
C LEU A 53 23.86 -1.19 34.51
N LYS A 54 25.06 -0.67 34.80
CA LYS A 54 25.32 0.12 36.02
C LYS A 54 24.46 1.39 36.08
N GLU A 55 24.36 2.14 34.98
CA GLU A 55 23.52 3.34 34.91
C GLU A 55 22.04 3.04 35.14
N ALA A 56 21.58 1.87 34.71
CA ALA A 56 20.22 1.40 34.91
C ALA A 56 19.99 0.65 36.24
N ASN A 57 20.98 0.60 37.14
CA ASN A 57 20.97 -0.17 38.39
C ASN A 57 20.59 -1.65 38.18
N LEU A 58 21.11 -2.25 37.11
CA LEU A 58 20.94 -3.67 36.79
C LEU A 58 22.24 -4.41 37.09
N GLU A 59 22.15 -5.47 37.88
CA GLU A 59 23.27 -6.38 38.13
C GLU A 59 23.41 -7.41 37.00
N PRO A 60 24.64 -7.69 36.52
CA PRO A 60 24.89 -8.77 35.58
C PRO A 60 24.46 -10.13 36.13
N LEU A 61 23.88 -10.98 35.28
CA LEU A 61 23.45 -12.33 35.67
C LEU A 61 24.63 -13.29 35.79
N VAL A 62 24.55 -14.21 36.76
CA VAL A 62 25.42 -15.39 36.85
C VAL A 62 24.61 -16.60 36.43
N MET A 63 24.88 -17.14 35.24
CA MET A 63 24.08 -18.23 34.67
C MET A 63 24.39 -19.58 35.33
N GLY A 64 23.34 -20.31 35.69
CA GLY A 64 23.39 -21.71 36.11
C GLY A 64 23.42 -22.69 34.93
N PRO A 65 23.40 -24.01 35.22
CA PRO A 65 23.25 -25.03 34.18
C PRO A 65 22.01 -24.79 33.33
N LYS A 66 22.10 -25.04 32.02
CA LYS A 66 21.04 -24.87 31.00
C LYS A 66 20.63 -23.43 30.69
N GLU A 67 20.76 -22.47 31.62
CA GLU A 67 20.23 -21.10 31.41
C GLU A 67 20.79 -20.39 30.18
N GLY A 68 22.10 -20.53 29.91
CA GLY A 68 22.71 -19.98 28.70
C GLY A 68 22.14 -20.61 27.43
N LEU A 69 21.93 -21.92 27.42
CA LEU A 69 21.34 -22.64 26.29
C LEU A 69 19.87 -22.22 26.09
N ALA A 70 19.11 -22.08 27.18
CA ALA A 70 17.70 -21.68 27.13
C ALA A 70 17.50 -20.28 26.53
N ILE A 71 18.50 -19.39 26.62
CA ILE A 71 18.46 -18.06 25.99
C ILE A 71 18.79 -18.15 24.49
N ILE A 72 19.80 -18.94 24.11
CA ILE A 72 20.32 -18.93 22.74
C ILE A 72 19.62 -19.90 21.79
N ASN A 73 19.03 -20.97 22.32
CA ASN A 73 18.47 -22.07 21.55
C ASN A 73 16.98 -21.84 21.22
N ALA A 74 16.67 -20.70 20.61
CA ALA A 74 15.29 -20.30 20.31
C ALA A 74 15.20 -19.57 18.96
N THR A 75 14.04 -19.57 18.32
CA THR A 75 13.79 -18.89 17.02
C THR A 75 13.43 -17.41 17.19
N SER A 76 13.82 -16.78 18.30
CA SER A 76 13.28 -15.50 18.77
C SER A 76 13.56 -14.31 17.85
N PHE A 77 14.74 -14.25 17.19
CA PHE A 77 15.00 -13.16 16.23
C PHE A 77 14.14 -13.33 14.99
N ALA A 78 14.07 -14.55 14.44
CA ALA A 78 13.26 -14.87 13.29
C ALA A 78 11.77 -14.61 13.56
N ALA A 79 11.24 -15.13 14.67
CA ALA A 79 9.84 -15.00 15.07
C ALA A 79 9.46 -13.55 15.42
N GLY A 80 10.32 -12.84 16.15
CA GLY A 80 10.09 -11.42 16.49
C GLY A 80 10.03 -10.53 15.25
N THR A 81 10.97 -10.72 14.32
CA THR A 81 10.97 -9.99 13.04
C THR A 81 9.75 -10.38 12.19
N ALA A 82 9.42 -11.67 12.13
CA ALA A 82 8.26 -12.16 11.39
C ALA A 82 6.94 -11.58 11.91
N ALA A 83 6.79 -11.47 13.23
CA ALA A 83 5.60 -10.89 13.85
C ALA A 83 5.39 -9.42 13.46
N GLN A 84 6.44 -8.61 13.52
CA GLN A 84 6.38 -7.21 13.10
C GLN A 84 6.07 -7.08 11.61
N THR A 85 6.78 -7.84 10.77
CA THR A 85 6.56 -7.82 9.31
C THR A 85 5.15 -8.28 8.94
N ILE A 86 4.61 -9.31 9.58
CA ILE A 86 3.26 -9.81 9.27
C ILE A 86 2.18 -8.87 9.79
N TYR A 87 2.39 -8.21 10.94
CA TYR A 87 1.52 -7.13 11.39
C TYR A 87 1.42 -6.03 10.33
N GLU A 88 2.56 -5.45 9.93
CA GLU A 88 2.60 -4.38 8.94
C GLU A 88 2.09 -4.85 7.54
N ALA A 89 2.33 -6.11 7.18
CA ALA A 89 1.80 -6.70 5.95
C ALA A 89 0.27 -6.72 5.91
N ASN A 90 -0.40 -7.03 7.03
CA ASN A 90 -1.87 -6.99 7.10
C ASN A 90 -2.39 -5.57 6.85
N ILE A 91 -1.71 -4.56 7.40
CA ILE A 91 -2.05 -3.14 7.17
C ILE A 91 -1.83 -2.76 5.69
N ALA A 92 -0.70 -3.15 5.10
CA ALA A 92 -0.40 -2.87 3.69
C ALA A 92 -1.41 -3.53 2.73
N VAL A 93 -1.87 -4.75 3.03
CA VAL A 93 -2.92 -5.43 2.24
C VAL A 93 -4.28 -4.76 2.37
N LEU A 94 -4.62 -4.23 3.54
CA LEU A 94 -5.83 -3.43 3.71
C LEU A 94 -5.74 -2.11 2.93
N LEU A 95 -4.58 -1.44 2.99
CA LEU A 95 -4.32 -0.23 2.20
C LEU A 95 -4.36 -0.50 0.69
N THR A 96 -3.92 -1.67 0.24
CA THR A 96 -4.05 -2.10 -1.17
C THR A 96 -5.51 -2.17 -1.62
N GLN A 97 -6.44 -2.58 -0.75
CA GLN A 97 -7.88 -2.57 -1.05
C GLN A 97 -8.44 -1.15 -1.12
N ILE A 98 -8.01 -0.26 -0.22
CA ILE A 98 -8.39 1.16 -0.24
C ILE A 98 -7.91 1.85 -1.53
N CYS A 99 -6.65 1.63 -1.90
CA CYS A 99 -6.09 2.04 -3.18
C CYS A 99 -6.90 1.52 -4.36
N THR A 100 -7.31 0.24 -4.32
CA THR A 100 -8.20 -0.33 -5.35
C THR A 100 -9.53 0.40 -5.42
N GLY A 101 -10.12 0.81 -4.29
CA GLY A 101 -11.37 1.58 -4.24
C GLY A 101 -11.22 2.96 -4.89
N LEU A 102 -10.17 3.69 -4.51
CA LEU A 102 -9.80 4.96 -5.13
C LEU A 102 -9.56 4.80 -6.64
N ALA A 103 -8.94 3.69 -7.07
CA ALA A 103 -8.70 3.38 -8.49
C ALA A 103 -10.00 3.10 -9.24
N VAL A 104 -10.95 2.38 -8.64
CA VAL A 104 -12.30 2.18 -9.19
C VAL A 104 -12.95 3.54 -9.46
N GLU A 105 -12.91 4.47 -8.51
CA GLU A 105 -13.51 5.79 -8.67
C GLU A 105 -12.79 6.65 -9.71
N ALA A 106 -11.46 6.63 -9.69
CA ALA A 106 -10.62 7.33 -10.66
C ALA A 106 -10.85 6.84 -12.09
N LEU A 107 -11.12 5.55 -12.29
CA LEU A 107 -11.42 4.95 -13.60
C LEU A 107 -12.91 4.90 -13.93
N GLN A 108 -13.78 5.38 -13.01
CA GLN A 108 -15.24 5.23 -13.12
C GLN A 108 -15.67 3.76 -13.33
N GLY A 109 -14.97 2.85 -12.64
CA GLY A 109 -15.19 1.42 -12.71
C GLY A 109 -16.53 1.00 -12.11
N LYS A 110 -16.94 -0.22 -12.45
CA LYS A 110 -18.24 -0.78 -12.14
C LYS A 110 -18.22 -1.59 -10.86
N MET A 111 -19.16 -1.27 -9.96
CA MET A 111 -19.31 -1.95 -8.67
C MET A 111 -19.85 -3.38 -8.81
N GLU A 112 -20.38 -3.77 -9.98
CA GLU A 112 -20.84 -5.13 -10.25
C GLU A 112 -19.74 -6.20 -10.08
N SER A 113 -18.47 -5.80 -10.20
CA SER A 113 -17.30 -6.63 -9.94
C SER A 113 -17.22 -7.13 -8.48
N PHE A 114 -17.88 -6.42 -7.55
CA PHE A 114 -17.88 -6.72 -6.12
C PHE A 114 -19.19 -7.36 -5.64
N HIS A 115 -20.11 -7.67 -6.57
CA HIS A 115 -21.44 -8.17 -6.24
C HIS A 115 -21.38 -9.52 -5.48
N PRO A 116 -22.22 -9.73 -4.44
CA PRO A 116 -22.24 -10.97 -3.64
C PRO A 116 -22.40 -12.29 -4.39
N VAL A 117 -23.01 -12.25 -5.59
CA VAL A 117 -23.15 -13.43 -6.45
C VAL A 117 -21.80 -14.09 -6.75
N HIS A 118 -20.73 -13.29 -6.89
CA HIS A 118 -19.41 -13.82 -7.25
C HIS A 118 -18.87 -14.73 -6.16
N TYR A 119 -18.90 -14.31 -4.90
CA TYR A 119 -18.45 -15.15 -3.78
C TYR A 119 -19.48 -16.19 -3.34
N THR A 120 -20.73 -16.07 -3.78
CA THR A 120 -21.74 -17.13 -3.62
C THR A 120 -21.43 -18.29 -4.56
N CYS A 121 -21.00 -18.00 -5.79
CA CYS A 121 -20.59 -18.99 -6.79
C CYS A 121 -19.17 -19.50 -6.57
N LEU A 122 -18.24 -18.63 -6.19
CA LEU A 122 -16.83 -18.92 -5.98
C LEU A 122 -16.50 -18.74 -4.48
N GLN A 123 -16.63 -19.82 -3.72
CA GLN A 123 -16.76 -19.80 -2.25
C GLN A 123 -15.44 -19.60 -1.48
N HIS A 124 -14.49 -18.85 -2.03
CA HIS A 124 -13.27 -18.47 -1.32
C HIS A 124 -13.58 -17.42 -0.24
N VAL A 125 -13.09 -17.64 0.98
CA VAL A 125 -13.40 -16.78 2.13
C VAL A 125 -12.72 -15.43 2.01
N GLY A 126 -11.50 -15.38 1.47
CA GLY A 126 -10.80 -14.14 1.19
C GLY A 126 -11.49 -13.32 0.10
N LEU A 127 -12.02 -13.97 -0.95
CA LEU A 127 -12.80 -13.29 -1.99
C LEU A 127 -14.02 -12.59 -1.39
N LYS A 128 -14.78 -13.29 -0.55
CA LYS A 128 -15.95 -12.73 0.15
C LYS A 128 -15.55 -11.50 0.97
N GLU A 129 -14.45 -11.59 1.71
CA GLU A 129 -13.96 -10.49 2.55
C GLU A 129 -13.58 -9.26 1.71
N VAL A 130 -12.76 -9.44 0.68
CA VAL A 130 -12.33 -8.33 -0.19
C VAL A 130 -13.55 -7.71 -0.89
N SER A 131 -14.46 -8.51 -1.45
CA SER A 131 -15.68 -7.97 -2.07
C SER A 131 -16.51 -7.13 -1.10
N ASN A 132 -16.71 -7.59 0.13
CA ASN A 132 -17.46 -6.83 1.13
C ASN A 132 -16.74 -5.55 1.56
N ASN A 133 -15.41 -5.59 1.68
CA ASN A 133 -14.62 -4.40 1.96
C ASN A 133 -14.74 -3.39 0.83
N MET A 134 -14.63 -3.82 -0.43
CA MET A 134 -14.80 -2.94 -1.60
C MET A 134 -16.18 -2.26 -1.63
N LEU A 135 -17.25 -2.99 -1.28
CA LEU A 135 -18.59 -2.41 -1.17
C LEU A 135 -18.68 -1.34 -0.07
N LYS A 136 -18.04 -1.56 1.09
CA LYS A 136 -17.96 -0.56 2.18
C LYS A 136 -17.15 0.67 1.77
N ILE A 137 -16.00 0.46 1.12
CA ILE A 137 -15.10 1.53 0.68
C ILE A 137 -15.83 2.47 -0.30
N LEU A 138 -16.58 1.89 -1.23
CA LEU A 138 -17.29 2.59 -2.30
C LEU A 138 -18.70 3.04 -1.92
N ASP A 139 -19.16 2.80 -0.68
CA ASP A 139 -20.49 3.18 -0.22
C ASP A 139 -20.72 4.68 -0.38
N GLY A 140 -21.78 5.06 -1.10
CA GLY A 140 -22.13 6.46 -1.39
C GLY A 140 -21.31 7.12 -2.50
N SER A 141 -20.42 6.40 -3.19
CA SER A 141 -19.63 6.96 -4.29
C SER A 141 -20.51 7.54 -5.40
N ARG A 142 -20.16 8.74 -5.87
CA ARG A 142 -20.76 9.39 -7.05
C ARG A 142 -19.91 9.21 -8.31
N LEU A 143 -18.71 8.63 -8.18
CA LEU A 143 -17.77 8.41 -9.28
C LEU A 143 -17.80 6.98 -9.81
N ALA A 144 -17.96 5.99 -8.92
CA ALA A 144 -18.09 4.59 -9.31
C ALA A 144 -19.46 4.33 -9.98
N VAL A 145 -19.48 3.40 -10.94
CA VAL A 145 -20.72 3.01 -11.65
C VAL A 145 -21.42 1.91 -10.85
N SER A 146 -22.53 2.29 -10.19
CA SER A 146 -23.34 1.39 -9.36
C SER A 146 -24.48 0.70 -10.11
N THR A 147 -24.77 1.11 -11.34
CA THR A 147 -25.86 0.53 -12.14
C THR A 147 -25.42 -0.80 -12.75
N LEU A 148 -26.21 -1.85 -12.56
CA LEU A 148 -25.95 -3.17 -13.16
C LEU A 148 -26.03 -3.08 -14.69
N GLU A 149 -25.13 -3.81 -15.36
CA GLU A 149 -25.00 -3.78 -16.82
C GLU A 149 -26.29 -4.10 -17.58
N MET A 150 -27.13 -5.00 -17.07
CA MET A 150 -28.41 -5.38 -17.67
C MET A 150 -29.42 -4.22 -17.80
N HIS A 151 -29.18 -3.12 -17.10
CA HIS A 151 -30.02 -1.92 -17.13
C HIS A 151 -29.44 -0.79 -17.99
N LEU A 152 -28.28 -1.01 -18.62
CA LEU A 152 -27.62 -0.02 -19.45
C LEU A 152 -27.83 -0.33 -20.95
N PRO A 153 -28.08 0.69 -21.79
CA PRO A 153 -28.10 0.51 -23.22
C PRO A 153 -26.74 0.04 -23.73
N ASP A 154 -26.73 -0.66 -24.85
CA ASP A 154 -25.46 -1.02 -25.48
C ASP A 154 -24.73 0.22 -25.97
N THR A 155 -23.47 0.34 -25.54
CA THR A 155 -22.58 1.43 -25.92
C THR A 155 -21.63 0.97 -27.01
N TYR A 156 -21.87 1.45 -28.23
CA TYR A 156 -20.99 1.15 -29.37
C TYR A 156 -19.68 1.94 -29.25
N GLY A 157 -18.54 1.24 -29.33
CA GLY A 157 -17.21 1.87 -29.29
C GLY A 157 -16.62 2.09 -27.90
N SER A 158 -17.25 1.62 -26.82
CA SER A 158 -16.65 1.55 -25.48
C SER A 158 -16.58 0.10 -24.99
N LEU A 159 -15.63 -0.18 -24.08
CA LEU A 159 -15.57 -1.50 -23.46
C LEU A 159 -16.82 -1.73 -22.63
N LYS A 160 -17.42 -2.91 -22.80
CA LYS A 160 -18.55 -3.34 -21.99
C LYS A 160 -18.12 -3.63 -20.56
N GLN A 161 -16.90 -4.12 -20.35
CA GLN A 161 -16.40 -4.52 -19.03
C GLN A 161 -15.11 -3.81 -18.68
N ASP A 162 -14.88 -3.58 -17.38
CA ASP A 162 -13.61 -3.06 -16.89
C ASP A 162 -12.46 -4.06 -17.14
N ARG A 163 -11.22 -3.55 -17.12
CA ARG A 163 -10.02 -4.37 -17.16
C ARG A 163 -9.81 -5.11 -15.85
N TYR A 164 -8.93 -6.11 -15.87
CA TYR A 164 -8.77 -7.08 -14.80
C TYR A 164 -8.21 -6.47 -13.51
N SER A 165 -7.32 -5.50 -13.63
CA SER A 165 -6.82 -4.62 -12.55
C SER A 165 -7.92 -4.11 -11.61
N ILE A 166 -9.12 -3.87 -12.14
CA ILE A 166 -10.29 -3.46 -11.38
C ILE A 166 -11.25 -4.64 -11.17
N ARG A 167 -11.68 -5.29 -12.26
CA ARG A 167 -12.76 -6.27 -12.24
C ARG A 167 -12.43 -7.55 -11.48
N THR A 168 -11.17 -7.97 -11.48
CA THR A 168 -10.74 -9.21 -10.83
C THR A 168 -9.98 -8.97 -9.52
N ALA A 169 -9.93 -7.72 -9.04
CA ALA A 169 -9.19 -7.38 -7.82
C ALA A 169 -9.62 -8.23 -6.60
N PRO A 170 -10.91 -8.54 -6.38
CA PRO A 170 -11.31 -9.42 -5.28
C PRO A 170 -10.77 -10.85 -5.40
N GLN A 171 -10.77 -11.41 -6.62
CA GLN A 171 -10.24 -12.75 -6.90
C GLN A 171 -8.72 -12.79 -6.80
N TRP A 172 -8.06 -11.67 -7.11
CA TRP A 172 -6.60 -11.51 -7.01
C TRP A 172 -6.14 -11.38 -5.55
N LEU A 173 -6.85 -10.60 -4.73
CA LEU A 173 -6.49 -10.35 -3.33
C LEU A 173 -7.07 -11.37 -2.35
N GLY A 174 -8.10 -12.13 -2.73
CA GLY A 174 -8.70 -13.14 -1.86
C GLY A 174 -7.69 -14.16 -1.30
N PRO A 175 -6.86 -14.80 -2.15
CA PRO A 175 -5.81 -15.71 -1.68
C PRO A 175 -4.75 -15.05 -0.79
N VAL A 176 -4.49 -13.74 -0.98
CA VAL A 176 -3.56 -12.97 -0.14
C VAL A 176 -4.10 -12.87 1.29
N ILE A 177 -5.39 -12.58 1.46
CA ILE A 177 -6.05 -12.55 2.77
C ILE A 177 -5.96 -13.91 3.47
N GLU A 178 -6.26 -14.99 2.75
CA GLU A 178 -6.18 -16.35 3.29
C GLU A 178 -4.75 -16.70 3.72
N THR A 179 -3.76 -16.30 2.93
CA THR A 179 -2.33 -16.48 3.23
C THR A 179 -1.92 -15.75 4.51
N LEU A 180 -2.29 -14.48 4.66
CA LEU A 180 -1.94 -13.69 5.85
C LEU A 180 -2.66 -14.17 7.12
N LYS A 181 -3.91 -14.63 7.02
CA LYS A 181 -4.62 -15.23 8.16
C LYS A 181 -3.91 -16.45 8.69
N GLU A 182 -3.46 -17.33 7.79
CA GLU A 182 -2.68 -18.50 8.17
C GLU A 182 -1.29 -18.11 8.70
N ALA A 183 -0.68 -17.07 8.14
CA ALA A 183 0.58 -16.53 8.65
C ALA A 183 0.43 -16.04 10.10
N CYS A 184 -0.58 -15.22 10.39
CA CYS A 184 -0.88 -14.77 11.75
C CYS A 184 -1.07 -15.94 12.71
N ARG A 185 -1.81 -16.99 12.29
CA ARG A 185 -2.02 -18.20 13.11
C ARG A 185 -0.70 -18.89 13.43
N ARG A 186 0.15 -19.13 12.43
CA ARG A 186 1.44 -19.82 12.59
C ARG A 186 2.42 -19.02 13.44
N ILE A 187 2.54 -17.71 13.21
CA ILE A 187 3.38 -16.84 14.03
C ILE A 187 2.89 -16.81 15.47
N ASN A 188 1.57 -16.71 15.70
CA ASN A 188 1.05 -16.71 17.05
C ASN A 188 1.38 -18.01 17.80
N VAL A 189 1.40 -19.16 17.14
CA VAL A 189 1.86 -20.41 17.75
C VAL A 189 3.36 -20.34 18.07
N GLU A 190 4.19 -19.88 17.13
CA GLU A 190 5.65 -19.80 17.31
C GLU A 190 6.05 -18.87 18.46
N LEU A 191 5.37 -17.72 18.60
CA LEU A 191 5.61 -16.78 19.70
C LEU A 191 5.24 -17.33 21.08
N ASN A 192 4.38 -18.37 21.13
CA ASN A 192 3.83 -18.93 22.37
C ASN A 192 4.24 -20.40 22.58
N CYS A 193 5.25 -20.91 21.87
CA CYS A 193 5.74 -22.27 22.02
C CYS A 193 7.05 -22.35 22.81
N ALA A 194 7.37 -23.52 23.34
CA ALA A 194 8.67 -23.82 23.93
C ALA A 194 9.62 -24.33 22.83
N ASN A 195 10.30 -23.40 22.15
CA ASN A 195 11.23 -23.65 21.05
C ASN A 195 12.67 -23.98 21.50
N ASP A 196 12.87 -24.27 22.79
CA ASP A 196 14.16 -24.64 23.41
C ASP A 196 14.40 -26.17 23.40
N ASN A 197 15.66 -26.57 23.60
CA ASN A 197 16.08 -27.95 23.81
C ASN A 197 17.25 -28.06 24.81
N PRO A 198 17.25 -29.04 25.74
CA PRO A 198 16.17 -30.01 25.97
C PRO A 198 14.97 -29.40 26.68
N VAL A 199 13.79 -30.00 26.48
CA VAL A 199 12.59 -29.65 27.22
C VAL A 199 12.63 -30.32 28.59
N ILE A 200 12.40 -29.54 29.65
CA ILE A 200 12.35 -30.03 31.02
C ILE A 200 10.89 -30.19 31.43
N ASP A 201 10.38 -31.42 31.47
CA ASP A 201 9.07 -31.71 32.04
C ASP A 201 9.22 -32.13 33.49
N HIS A 202 9.15 -31.13 34.37
CA HIS A 202 9.24 -31.32 35.81
C HIS A 202 8.03 -32.08 36.41
N ARG A 203 6.96 -32.30 35.64
CA ARG A 203 5.78 -33.04 36.12
C ARG A 203 6.00 -34.55 36.04
N THR A 204 6.90 -34.98 35.16
CA THR A 204 7.25 -36.39 34.93
C THR A 204 8.73 -36.67 35.17
N ASP A 205 9.46 -35.74 35.78
CA ASP A 205 10.91 -35.79 36.00
C ASP A 205 11.69 -36.19 34.72
N THR A 206 11.28 -35.63 33.58
CA THR A 206 11.80 -36.02 32.26
C THR A 206 12.58 -34.88 31.61
N ILE A 207 13.76 -35.19 31.08
CA ILE A 207 14.53 -34.32 30.20
C ILE A 207 14.39 -34.87 28.78
N ALA A 208 13.56 -34.22 27.97
CA ALA A 208 13.27 -34.65 26.61
C ALA A 208 14.14 -33.89 25.61
N HIS A 209 14.98 -34.62 24.87
CA HIS A 209 15.76 -34.08 23.77
C HIS A 209 14.93 -34.14 22.47
N GLY A 210 14.95 -33.07 21.70
CA GLY A 210 14.18 -32.93 20.47
C GLY A 210 14.67 -31.77 19.59
N GLY A 211 13.87 -31.41 18.59
CA GLY A 211 14.19 -30.41 17.57
C GLY A 211 13.26 -29.19 17.58
N ASN A 212 12.70 -28.81 18.74
CA ASN A 212 11.73 -27.70 18.85
C ASN A 212 12.29 -26.35 18.37
N PHE A 213 13.61 -26.23 18.30
CA PHE A 213 14.34 -25.06 17.81
C PHE A 213 14.32 -24.89 16.27
N GLN A 214 13.71 -25.83 15.54
CA GLN A 214 13.67 -25.83 14.07
C GLN A 214 12.56 -24.90 13.56
N GLY A 215 12.96 -23.79 12.95
CA GLY A 215 12.05 -22.72 12.52
C GLY A 215 11.37 -22.89 11.16
N GLU A 216 11.24 -24.10 10.60
CA GLU A 216 10.75 -24.29 9.21
C GLU A 216 9.36 -23.70 8.97
N THR A 217 8.49 -23.76 9.99
CA THR A 217 7.16 -23.10 9.96
C THR A 217 7.28 -21.61 9.66
N LEU A 218 8.28 -20.93 10.23
CA LEU A 218 8.52 -19.49 9.97
C LEU A 218 8.91 -19.28 8.51
N SER A 219 9.88 -20.04 7.99
CA SER A 219 10.38 -19.88 6.63
C SER A 219 9.30 -20.05 5.57
N ILE A 220 8.51 -21.11 5.66
CA ILE A 220 7.38 -21.34 4.74
C ILE A 220 6.37 -20.19 4.84
N THR A 221 6.07 -19.76 6.06
CA THR A 221 5.13 -18.66 6.30
C THR A 221 5.61 -17.34 5.70
N LEU A 222 6.89 -17.03 5.85
CA LEU A 222 7.51 -15.80 5.37
C LEU A 222 7.67 -15.80 3.85
N ASP A 223 8.01 -16.95 3.25
CA ASP A 223 8.07 -17.11 1.80
C ASP A 223 6.67 -16.96 1.17
N GLN A 224 5.64 -17.56 1.76
CA GLN A 224 4.24 -17.39 1.33
C GLN A 224 3.78 -15.93 1.51
N THR A 225 4.11 -15.30 2.64
CA THR A 225 3.80 -13.88 2.88
C THR A 225 4.45 -13.00 1.83
N ARG A 226 5.72 -13.23 1.50
CA ARG A 226 6.46 -12.45 0.49
C ARG A 226 5.86 -12.57 -0.90
N GLN A 227 5.41 -13.77 -1.29
CA GLN A 227 4.63 -13.97 -2.51
C GLN A 227 3.31 -13.18 -2.47
N ALA A 228 2.62 -13.17 -1.33
CA ALA A 228 1.39 -12.42 -1.17
C ALA A 228 1.60 -10.89 -1.32
N LEU A 229 2.71 -10.36 -0.80
CA LEU A 229 3.10 -8.95 -0.99
C LEU A 229 3.38 -8.62 -2.46
N GLN A 230 4.06 -9.52 -3.18
CA GLN A 230 4.29 -9.38 -4.62
C GLN A 230 2.98 -9.33 -5.41
N VAL A 231 2.01 -10.18 -5.06
CA VAL A 231 0.67 -10.18 -5.68
C VAL A 231 -0.01 -8.81 -5.48
N CYS A 232 0.08 -8.21 -4.30
CA CYS A 232 -0.42 -6.85 -4.06
C CYS A 232 0.30 -5.81 -4.93
N GLY A 233 1.64 -5.82 -4.96
CA GLY A 233 2.43 -4.91 -5.79
C GLY A 233 2.05 -4.99 -7.27
N LYS A 234 1.80 -6.21 -7.78
CA LYS A 234 1.43 -6.41 -9.18
C LYS A 234 0.08 -5.79 -9.53
N LEU A 235 -0.89 -5.88 -8.61
CA LEU A 235 -2.19 -5.25 -8.77
C LEU A 235 -2.06 -3.71 -8.78
N LEU A 236 -1.29 -3.16 -7.83
CA LEU A 236 -1.04 -1.73 -7.74
C LEU A 236 -0.38 -1.18 -9.01
N LEU A 237 0.63 -1.86 -9.55
CA LEU A 237 1.27 -1.45 -10.80
C LEU A 237 0.26 -1.47 -11.97
N ALA A 238 -0.54 -2.52 -12.09
CA ALA A 238 -1.52 -2.64 -13.17
C ALA A 238 -2.58 -1.52 -13.11
N GLN A 239 -3.06 -1.19 -11.91
CA GLN A 239 -3.99 -0.08 -11.68
C GLN A 239 -3.32 1.27 -11.97
N PHE A 240 -2.10 1.48 -11.46
CA PHE A 240 -1.31 2.70 -11.70
C PHE A 240 -1.17 2.98 -13.20
N GLN A 241 -0.75 1.96 -13.97
CA GLN A 241 -0.53 2.06 -15.42
C GLN A 241 -1.81 2.30 -16.20
N GLU A 242 -2.93 1.74 -15.75
CA GLU A 242 -4.23 2.03 -16.35
C GLU A 242 -4.64 3.48 -16.14
N VAL A 243 -4.44 4.03 -14.94
CA VAL A 243 -4.81 5.40 -14.59
C VAL A 243 -3.96 6.44 -15.34
N VAL A 244 -2.64 6.24 -15.50
CA VAL A 244 -1.79 7.22 -16.22
C VAL A 244 -2.00 7.22 -17.73
N ASN A 245 -2.54 6.14 -18.29
CA ASN A 245 -2.64 5.96 -19.73
C ASN A 245 -3.92 6.56 -20.31
N HIS A 246 -3.82 7.76 -20.89
CA HIS A 246 -4.93 8.51 -21.51
C HIS A 246 -5.78 7.74 -22.54
N ARG A 247 -5.26 6.63 -23.10
CA ARG A 247 -6.00 5.80 -24.05
C ARG A 247 -7.04 4.92 -23.37
N ILE A 248 -6.85 4.64 -22.08
CA ILE A 248 -7.60 3.63 -21.35
C ILE A 248 -8.08 4.09 -19.98
N ASN A 249 -7.63 5.25 -19.49
CA ASN A 249 -8.01 5.83 -18.20
C ASN A 249 -9.34 6.62 -18.21
N HIS A 250 -10.17 6.44 -19.25
CA HIS A 250 -11.46 7.09 -19.39
C HIS A 250 -11.39 8.64 -19.37
N ASP A 251 -10.56 9.25 -20.24
CA ASP A 251 -10.54 10.72 -20.48
C ASP A 251 -9.88 11.56 -19.38
N LEU A 252 -9.01 10.95 -18.58
CA LEU A 252 -8.05 11.72 -17.75
C LEU A 252 -6.85 12.18 -18.61
N PRO A 253 -6.21 13.32 -18.27
CA PRO A 253 -5.02 13.80 -18.98
C PRO A 253 -3.88 12.77 -19.00
N PRO A 254 -3.02 12.79 -20.04
CA PRO A 254 -1.88 11.88 -20.14
C PRO A 254 -0.93 12.05 -18.95
N ASN A 255 -0.55 10.93 -18.32
CA ASN A 255 0.27 10.92 -17.11
C ASN A 255 -0.30 11.75 -15.94
N LEU A 256 -1.60 12.07 -15.95
CA LEU A 256 -2.27 12.93 -14.97
C LEU A 256 -1.62 14.30 -14.79
N CYS A 257 -1.10 14.87 -15.88
CA CYS A 257 -0.61 16.25 -15.86
C CYS A 257 -1.70 17.21 -15.34
N GLY A 258 -1.26 18.21 -14.58
CA GLY A 258 -2.13 19.23 -13.97
C GLY A 258 -2.05 20.58 -14.67
N SER A 259 -1.30 20.66 -15.77
CA SER A 259 -1.08 21.87 -16.56
C SER A 259 -0.81 21.51 -18.03
N ASP A 260 -0.32 22.47 -18.83
CA ASP A 260 -0.09 22.29 -20.27
C ASP A 260 0.63 20.97 -20.60
N ILE A 261 -0.06 20.10 -21.34
CA ILE A 261 0.38 18.75 -21.70
C ILE A 261 1.71 18.72 -22.46
N ASN A 262 2.11 19.84 -23.07
CA ASN A 262 3.37 19.95 -23.81
C ASN A 262 4.57 20.22 -22.90
N LEU A 263 4.32 20.70 -21.68
CA LEU A 263 5.33 21.13 -20.72
C LEU A 263 5.31 20.29 -19.44
N ASP A 264 4.17 19.66 -19.14
CA ASP A 264 3.93 18.90 -17.93
C ASP A 264 3.81 17.39 -18.22
N PHE A 265 4.81 16.64 -17.76
CA PHE A 265 4.87 15.18 -17.92
C PHE A 265 4.24 14.40 -16.76
N GLY A 266 3.71 15.09 -15.75
CA GLY A 266 3.01 14.50 -14.61
C GLY A 266 3.74 13.32 -13.98
N PHE A 267 3.01 12.21 -13.83
CA PHE A 267 3.44 11.00 -13.13
C PHE A 267 4.32 10.07 -13.98
N LYS A 268 4.88 10.54 -15.11
CA LYS A 268 5.77 9.72 -15.94
C LYS A 268 6.96 9.15 -15.17
N GLY A 269 7.59 9.95 -14.31
CA GLY A 269 8.71 9.49 -13.47
C GLY A 269 8.27 8.44 -12.45
N ALA A 270 7.09 8.62 -11.86
CA ALA A 270 6.51 7.67 -10.91
C ALA A 270 6.14 6.34 -11.57
N ASP A 271 5.67 6.32 -12.82
CA ASP A 271 5.43 5.07 -13.58
C ASP A 271 6.73 4.27 -13.77
N ILE A 272 7.84 4.94 -14.09
CA ILE A 272 9.16 4.31 -14.20
C ILE A 272 9.60 3.74 -12.84
N ALA A 273 9.43 4.51 -11.77
CA ALA A 273 9.76 4.06 -10.42
C ALA A 273 8.93 2.84 -10.00
N MET A 274 7.61 2.86 -10.24
CA MET A 274 6.70 1.75 -9.97
C MET A 274 7.11 0.46 -10.72
N ALA A 275 7.57 0.58 -11.97
CA ALA A 275 8.09 -0.57 -12.72
C ALA A 275 9.39 -1.12 -12.13
N SER A 276 10.29 -0.25 -11.65
CA SER A 276 11.52 -0.65 -10.94
C SER A 276 11.20 -1.38 -9.64
N TYR A 277 10.34 -0.79 -8.79
CA TYR A 277 9.91 -1.38 -7.53
C TYR A 277 9.26 -2.75 -7.73
N MET A 278 8.37 -2.87 -8.71
CA MET A 278 7.74 -4.15 -9.01
C MET A 278 8.76 -5.21 -9.44
N SER A 279 9.75 -4.85 -10.26
CA SER A 279 10.76 -5.81 -10.74
C SER A 279 11.64 -6.34 -9.59
N GLU A 280 11.97 -5.48 -8.63
CA GLU A 280 12.70 -5.86 -7.43
C GLU A 280 11.85 -6.71 -6.47
N LEU A 281 10.58 -6.33 -6.28
CA LEU A 281 9.62 -7.11 -5.50
C LEU A 281 9.36 -8.50 -6.09
N ASP A 282 9.28 -8.60 -7.43
CA ASP A 282 9.20 -9.87 -8.17
C ASP A 282 10.44 -10.75 -7.89
N HIS A 283 11.63 -10.15 -7.87
CA HIS A 283 12.86 -10.88 -7.56
C HIS A 283 12.88 -11.37 -6.11
N LEU A 284 12.46 -10.54 -5.17
CA LEU A 284 12.40 -10.90 -3.75
C LEU A 284 11.39 -12.03 -3.48
N ALA A 285 10.34 -12.18 -4.27
CA ALA A 285 9.33 -13.23 -4.10
C ALA A 285 9.86 -14.67 -4.24
N ASN A 286 11.09 -14.86 -4.71
CA ASN A 286 11.74 -16.17 -4.73
C ASN A 286 11.90 -16.73 -3.31
N PRO A 287 11.56 -18.02 -3.06
CA PRO A 287 11.58 -18.62 -1.73
C PRO A 287 13.01 -18.81 -1.22
N MET A 288 13.25 -18.44 0.04
CA MET A 288 14.55 -18.66 0.70
C MET A 288 14.68 -20.11 1.17
N SER A 289 13.56 -20.78 1.49
CA SER A 289 13.54 -22.15 1.98
C SER A 289 14.14 -23.19 0.99
N ASN A 290 14.27 -22.83 -0.29
CA ASN A 290 14.87 -23.71 -1.31
C ASN A 290 16.41 -23.69 -1.32
N HIS A 291 17.03 -22.83 -0.52
CA HIS A 291 18.48 -22.58 -0.54
C HIS A 291 19.19 -23.08 0.74
N VAL A 292 18.62 -24.10 1.37
CA VAL A 292 19.19 -24.74 2.57
C VAL A 292 20.49 -25.47 2.21
N LEU A 293 21.54 -25.21 3.00
CA LEU A 293 22.83 -25.87 2.89
C LEU A 293 23.13 -26.62 4.18
N SER A 294 23.83 -27.76 4.06
CA SER A 294 24.32 -28.48 5.22
C SER A 294 25.34 -27.63 6.00
N ALA A 295 25.07 -27.40 7.29
CA ALA A 295 25.89 -26.58 8.16
C ALA A 295 26.44 -27.40 9.35
N GLU A 296 27.36 -26.77 10.10
CA GLU A 296 27.89 -27.28 11.38
C GLU A 296 28.33 -28.75 11.29
N CYS A 297 29.38 -29.01 10.49
CA CYS A 297 29.94 -30.35 10.31
C CYS A 297 28.89 -31.43 9.92
N GLN A 298 27.83 -31.04 9.21
CA GLN A 298 26.71 -31.87 8.77
C GLN A 298 25.72 -32.29 9.87
N ASN A 299 25.90 -31.82 11.10
CA ASN A 299 24.89 -32.00 12.16
C ASN A 299 23.61 -31.20 11.82
N GLN A 300 23.76 -30.00 11.26
CA GLN A 300 22.65 -29.18 10.75
C GLN A 300 22.47 -29.40 9.24
N SER A 301 22.25 -30.65 8.84
CA SER A 301 22.04 -31.04 7.43
C SER A 301 20.76 -30.45 6.82
N VAL A 302 19.78 -30.10 7.66
CA VAL A 302 18.62 -29.27 7.33
C VAL A 302 18.50 -28.12 8.33
N ASN A 303 18.06 -26.96 7.86
CA ASN A 303 17.86 -25.74 8.65
C ASN A 303 16.81 -24.86 7.96
N SER A 304 16.17 -23.98 8.72
CA SER A 304 15.04 -23.22 8.20
C SER A 304 15.44 -21.99 7.39
N MET A 305 16.57 -21.34 7.70
CA MET A 305 16.90 -20.00 7.18
C MET A 305 15.86 -18.92 7.54
N ALA A 306 15.06 -19.12 8.60
CA ALA A 306 13.93 -18.27 8.95
C ALA A 306 14.30 -16.80 9.13
N LEU A 307 15.39 -16.46 9.84
CA LEU A 307 15.81 -15.07 10.00
C LEU A 307 16.18 -14.39 8.68
N VAL A 308 16.74 -15.15 7.72
CA VAL A 308 17.04 -14.62 6.38
C VAL A 308 15.74 -14.38 5.62
N SER A 309 14.80 -15.34 5.64
CA SER A 309 13.48 -15.16 5.03
C SER A 309 12.73 -13.97 5.64
N SER A 310 12.79 -13.78 6.97
CA SER A 310 12.16 -12.63 7.66
C SER A 310 12.69 -11.30 7.15
N ARG A 311 14.00 -11.20 6.93
CA ARG A 311 14.65 -9.98 6.41
C ARG A 311 14.27 -9.71 4.96
N LEU A 312 14.23 -10.73 4.11
CA LEU A 312 13.80 -10.58 2.71
C LEU A 312 12.32 -10.19 2.62
N THR A 313 11.46 -10.73 3.50
CA THR A 313 10.05 -10.34 3.56
C THR A 313 9.86 -8.92 4.08
N ARG A 314 10.71 -8.47 5.02
CA ARG A 314 10.73 -7.06 5.48
C ARG A 314 11.10 -6.11 4.33
N GLU A 315 12.14 -6.44 3.58
CA GLU A 315 12.57 -5.65 2.41
C GLU A 315 11.47 -5.60 1.33
N ALA A 316 10.81 -6.73 1.05
CA ALA A 316 9.68 -6.78 0.13
C ALA A 316 8.50 -5.91 0.60
N LEU A 317 8.24 -5.86 1.91
CA LEU A 317 7.21 -5.01 2.48
C LEU A 317 7.54 -3.52 2.33
N GLU A 318 8.80 -3.12 2.54
CA GLU A 318 9.26 -1.75 2.36
C GLU A 318 9.05 -1.28 0.91
N ILE A 319 9.37 -2.13 -0.07
CA ILE A 319 9.12 -1.84 -1.49
C ILE A 319 7.61 -1.71 -1.76
N LEU A 320 6.77 -2.60 -1.22
CA LEU A 320 5.32 -2.48 -1.35
C LEU A 320 4.79 -1.16 -0.75
N GLN A 321 5.32 -0.73 0.38
CA GLN A 321 4.96 0.56 1.01
C GLN A 321 5.36 1.75 0.11
N MET A 322 6.52 1.69 -0.55
CA MET A 322 6.92 2.69 -1.55
C MET A 322 5.96 2.73 -2.76
N MET A 323 5.50 1.56 -3.21
CA MET A 323 4.49 1.46 -4.28
C MET A 323 3.15 2.03 -3.84
N LEU A 324 2.71 1.73 -2.62
CA LEU A 324 1.47 2.29 -2.03
C LEU A 324 1.55 3.81 -1.91
N ALA A 325 2.68 4.37 -1.46
CA ALA A 325 2.86 5.82 -1.36
C ALA A 325 2.73 6.51 -2.74
N ASN A 326 3.39 5.96 -3.77
CA ASN A 326 3.28 6.46 -5.14
C ASN A 326 1.85 6.37 -5.66
N HIS A 327 1.19 5.24 -5.43
CA HIS A 327 -0.16 5.01 -5.94
C HIS A 327 -1.20 5.90 -5.24
N LEU A 328 -1.11 6.11 -3.92
CA LEU A 328 -1.96 7.06 -3.19
C LEU A 328 -1.83 8.48 -3.73
N CYS A 329 -0.60 8.95 -3.97
CA CYS A 329 -0.34 10.26 -4.53
C CYS A 329 -0.99 10.41 -5.92
N LEU A 330 -0.79 9.40 -6.78
CA LEU A 330 -1.39 9.33 -8.11
C LEU A 330 -2.91 9.34 -8.06
N LEU A 331 -3.51 8.51 -7.21
CA LEU A 331 -4.96 8.38 -7.11
C LEU A 331 -5.62 9.66 -6.63
N CYS A 332 -5.04 10.36 -5.64
CA CYS A 332 -5.56 11.64 -5.22
C CYS A 332 -5.54 12.65 -6.38
N GLN A 333 -4.47 12.68 -7.18
CA GLN A 333 -4.42 13.53 -8.38
C GLN A 333 -5.51 13.15 -9.40
N ALA A 334 -5.68 11.85 -9.66
CA ALA A 334 -6.68 11.36 -10.60
C ALA A 334 -8.10 11.77 -10.18
N LEU A 335 -8.42 11.68 -8.89
CA LEU A 335 -9.73 12.06 -8.34
C LEU A 335 -9.97 13.57 -8.41
N ASP A 336 -8.95 14.39 -8.16
CA ASP A 336 -9.06 15.85 -8.36
C ASP A 336 -9.31 16.21 -9.82
N LEU A 337 -8.59 15.55 -10.75
CA LEU A 337 -8.82 15.71 -12.18
C LEU A 337 -10.21 15.22 -12.61
N ARG A 338 -10.78 14.20 -11.96
CA ARG A 338 -12.18 13.79 -12.18
C ARG A 338 -13.17 14.84 -11.72
N TYR A 339 -12.96 15.41 -10.55
CA TYR A 339 -13.79 16.49 -10.03
C TYR A 339 -13.75 17.69 -10.99
N LEU A 340 -12.55 18.15 -11.33
CA LEU A 340 -12.33 19.25 -12.27
C LEU A 340 -12.98 18.98 -13.63
N ARG A 341 -12.84 17.77 -14.17
CA ARG A 341 -13.51 17.37 -15.41
C ARG A 341 -15.02 17.59 -15.35
N ASN A 342 -15.66 17.15 -14.27
CA ASN A 342 -17.10 17.29 -14.11
C ASN A 342 -17.53 18.75 -14.01
N GLU A 343 -16.78 19.59 -13.29
CA GLU A 343 -17.05 21.03 -13.16
C GLU A 343 -16.83 21.80 -14.47
N VAL A 344 -15.75 21.47 -15.20
CA VAL A 344 -15.46 22.05 -16.53
C VAL A 344 -16.58 21.70 -17.50
N LEU A 345 -16.91 20.41 -17.61
CA LEU A 345 -17.99 19.96 -18.48
C LEU A 345 -19.34 20.55 -18.06
N GLY A 346 -19.65 20.60 -16.77
CA GLY A 346 -20.87 21.22 -16.23
C GLY A 346 -21.00 22.70 -16.64
N SER A 347 -19.91 23.45 -16.53
CA SER A 347 -19.83 24.85 -16.97
C SER A 347 -20.09 24.99 -18.47
N ILE A 348 -19.41 24.19 -19.29
CA ILE A 348 -19.57 24.20 -20.76
C ILE A 348 -21.00 23.80 -21.15
N TYR A 349 -21.57 22.76 -20.55
CA TYR A 349 -22.94 22.30 -20.81
C TYR A 349 -23.99 23.34 -20.41
N LYS A 350 -23.78 24.05 -19.30
CA LYS A 350 -24.68 25.12 -18.85
C LYS A 350 -24.72 26.27 -19.85
N MET A 351 -23.56 26.69 -20.35
CA MET A 351 -23.44 27.77 -21.34
C MET A 351 -23.96 27.35 -22.72
N GLY A 352 -23.68 26.12 -23.17
CA GLY A 352 -24.13 25.59 -24.46
C GLY A 352 -25.47 24.87 -24.43
N LYS A 353 -26.27 24.96 -23.35
CA LYS A 353 -27.50 24.16 -23.10
C LYS A 353 -28.51 24.17 -24.26
N ARG A 354 -28.52 25.24 -25.07
CA ARG A 354 -29.39 25.42 -26.24
C ARG A 354 -28.89 24.68 -27.51
N HIS A 355 -27.68 24.11 -27.48
CA HIS A 355 -26.98 23.53 -28.63
C HIS A 355 -26.35 22.16 -28.32
N LYS A 356 -27.15 21.23 -27.76
CA LYS A 356 -26.67 19.92 -27.28
C LYS A 356 -25.94 19.07 -28.34
N GLU A 357 -26.43 19.06 -29.58
CA GLU A 357 -25.81 18.30 -30.68
C GLU A 357 -24.42 18.86 -31.07
N PHE A 358 -24.27 20.19 -31.05
CA PHE A 358 -22.99 20.85 -31.26
C PHE A 358 -22.01 20.51 -30.13
N LEU A 359 -22.44 20.62 -28.86
CA LEU A 359 -21.60 20.33 -27.70
C LEU A 359 -21.01 18.91 -27.74
N ALA A 360 -21.85 17.92 -28.06
CA ALA A 360 -21.42 16.53 -28.15
C ALA A 360 -20.36 16.30 -29.23
N THR A 361 -20.43 17.05 -30.34
CA THR A 361 -19.42 16.98 -31.41
C THR A 361 -18.15 17.74 -31.02
N PHE A 362 -18.30 18.95 -30.47
CA PHE A 362 -17.18 19.80 -30.08
C PHE A 362 -16.28 19.12 -29.03
N LEU A 363 -16.87 18.50 -28.00
CA LEU A 363 -16.13 17.82 -26.93
C LEU A 363 -15.52 16.47 -27.35
N LYS A 364 -15.88 15.94 -28.53
CA LYS A 364 -15.16 14.80 -29.12
C LYS A 364 -13.86 15.25 -29.80
N GLU A 365 -13.87 16.46 -30.37
CA GLU A 365 -12.72 17.04 -31.08
C GLU A 365 -11.76 17.80 -30.15
N ASN A 366 -12.25 18.29 -29.01
CA ASN A 366 -11.49 19.13 -28.09
C ASN A 366 -11.54 18.53 -26.68
N LYS A 367 -10.39 18.44 -26.01
CA LYS A 367 -10.32 17.78 -24.70
C LYS A 367 -10.79 18.74 -23.62
N TRP A 368 -11.47 18.22 -22.60
CA TRP A 368 -11.98 19.04 -21.51
C TRP A 368 -10.85 19.79 -20.79
N TYR A 369 -9.68 19.16 -20.65
CA TYR A 369 -8.54 19.75 -19.98
C TYR A 369 -7.87 20.86 -20.81
N ASP A 370 -8.13 20.95 -22.12
CA ASP A 370 -7.69 22.10 -22.93
C ASP A 370 -8.41 23.38 -22.50
N PHE A 371 -9.67 23.28 -22.03
CA PHE A 371 -10.36 24.42 -21.44
C PHE A 371 -9.74 24.82 -20.10
N LEU A 372 -9.26 23.85 -19.33
CA LEU A 372 -8.68 24.11 -18.02
C LEU A 372 -7.26 24.72 -18.14
N PHE A 373 -6.43 24.19 -19.05
CA PHE A 373 -5.03 24.59 -19.19
C PHE A 373 -4.82 25.73 -20.19
N HIS A 374 -5.65 25.81 -21.24
CA HIS A 374 -5.60 26.83 -22.29
C HIS A 374 -6.97 27.52 -22.46
N PRO A 375 -7.52 28.14 -21.40
CA PRO A 375 -8.89 28.63 -21.39
C PRO A 375 -9.19 29.66 -22.48
N GLU A 376 -8.23 30.55 -22.79
CA GLU A 376 -8.44 31.62 -23.76
C GLU A 376 -8.56 31.09 -25.19
N GLU A 377 -7.70 30.16 -25.59
CA GLU A 377 -7.74 29.51 -26.91
C GLU A 377 -9.00 28.63 -27.04
N SER A 378 -9.27 27.80 -26.02
CA SER A 378 -10.41 26.88 -26.02
C SER A 378 -11.75 27.64 -26.03
N ALA A 379 -11.86 28.71 -25.24
CA ALA A 379 -13.04 29.57 -25.24
C ALA A 379 -13.24 30.29 -26.58
N ALA A 380 -12.16 30.72 -27.24
CA ALA A 380 -12.24 31.33 -28.57
C ALA A 380 -12.78 30.34 -29.62
N LYS A 381 -12.21 29.12 -29.69
CA LYS A 381 -12.68 28.04 -30.58
C LYS A 381 -14.14 27.67 -30.32
N PHE A 382 -14.54 27.65 -29.05
CA PHE A 382 -15.90 27.33 -28.64
C PHE A 382 -16.90 28.43 -29.05
N ALA A 383 -16.55 29.69 -28.80
CA ALA A 383 -17.42 30.83 -29.07
C ALA A 383 -17.63 31.08 -30.57
N GLU A 384 -16.61 30.82 -31.41
CA GLU A 384 -16.70 30.94 -32.88
C GLU A 384 -17.74 29.96 -33.46
N LYS A 385 -17.81 28.74 -32.92
CA LYS A 385 -18.68 27.67 -33.45
C LYS A 385 -20.10 27.66 -32.84
N ILE A 386 -20.38 28.43 -31.78
CA ILE A 386 -21.73 28.51 -31.20
C ILE A 386 -22.68 29.33 -32.11
N PRO A 387 -23.93 28.85 -32.36
CA PRO A 387 -24.91 29.62 -33.13
C PRO A 387 -25.26 30.96 -32.45
N LYS A 388 -25.14 32.06 -33.22
CA LYS A 388 -25.28 33.45 -32.76
C LYS A 388 -26.74 33.84 -32.45
N ASN A 389 -27.31 33.32 -31.37
CA ASN A 389 -28.67 33.63 -30.90
C ASN A 389 -28.66 34.53 -29.64
N GLY A 390 -28.09 35.74 -29.76
CA GLY A 390 -28.30 36.83 -28.79
C GLY A 390 -27.29 36.97 -27.63
N HIS A 391 -26.27 36.11 -27.52
CA HIS A 391 -25.12 36.33 -26.64
C HIS A 391 -23.95 36.90 -27.46
N LYS A 392 -23.23 37.90 -26.92
CA LYS A 392 -22.00 38.38 -27.57
C LYS A 392 -20.91 37.33 -27.34
N GLU A 393 -20.12 37.08 -28.38
CA GLU A 393 -19.00 36.13 -28.34
C GLU A 393 -18.01 36.44 -27.19
N GLU A 394 -17.80 37.72 -26.93
CA GLU A 394 -16.95 38.22 -25.84
C GLU A 394 -17.47 37.82 -24.45
N ASP A 395 -18.79 37.80 -24.25
CA ASP A 395 -19.38 37.43 -22.97
C ASP A 395 -19.14 35.95 -22.65
N ILE A 396 -19.31 35.08 -23.66
CA ILE A 396 -19.07 33.62 -23.53
C ILE A 396 -17.59 33.36 -23.24
N ARG A 397 -16.68 34.04 -23.96
CA ARG A 397 -15.25 33.90 -23.76
C ARG A 397 -14.85 34.31 -22.33
N SER A 398 -15.35 35.46 -21.88
CA SER A 398 -15.06 35.98 -20.54
C SER A 398 -15.58 35.04 -19.45
N GLU A 399 -16.81 34.53 -19.58
CA GLU A 399 -17.44 33.63 -18.61
C GLU A 399 -16.68 32.30 -18.49
N ILE A 400 -16.33 31.66 -19.62
CA ILE A 400 -15.54 30.41 -19.63
C ILE A 400 -14.18 30.67 -18.99
N CYS A 401 -13.43 31.68 -19.46
CA CYS A 401 -12.10 31.96 -18.93
C CYS A 401 -12.13 32.25 -17.42
N GLY A 402 -13.12 33.01 -16.95
CA GLY A 402 -13.31 33.30 -15.53
C GLY A 402 -13.57 32.02 -14.71
N ALA A 403 -14.47 31.16 -15.18
CA ALA A 403 -14.78 29.90 -14.52
C ALA A 403 -13.56 28.96 -14.44
N MET A 404 -12.83 28.78 -15.55
CA MET A 404 -11.65 27.90 -15.58
C MET A 404 -10.52 28.41 -14.69
N LYS A 405 -10.27 29.74 -14.68
CA LYS A 405 -9.28 30.37 -13.79
C LYS A 405 -9.66 30.19 -12.31
N SER A 406 -10.95 30.30 -11.97
CA SER A 406 -11.45 30.03 -10.61
C SER A 406 -11.22 28.57 -10.21
N LEU A 407 -11.62 27.61 -11.06
CA LEU A 407 -11.46 26.18 -10.78
C LEU A 407 -10.00 25.78 -10.56
N MET A 408 -9.08 26.28 -11.38
CA MET A 408 -7.65 26.04 -11.20
C MET A 408 -7.13 26.68 -9.91
N SER A 409 -7.62 27.88 -9.55
CA SER A 409 -7.26 28.50 -8.28
C SER A 409 -7.74 27.66 -7.08
N ASP A 410 -8.96 27.13 -7.14
CA ASP A 410 -9.50 26.24 -6.09
C ASP A 410 -8.69 24.95 -5.99
N ALA A 411 -8.26 24.38 -7.13
CA ALA A 411 -7.38 23.21 -7.16
C ALA A 411 -6.05 23.46 -6.45
N CYS A 412 -5.34 24.53 -6.84
CA CYS A 412 -4.04 24.87 -6.24
C CYS A 412 -4.13 25.24 -4.76
N ASN A 413 -5.28 25.76 -4.31
CA ASN A 413 -5.51 26.15 -2.92
C ASN A 413 -6.13 25.03 -2.06
N GLY A 414 -6.42 23.85 -2.63
CA GLY A 414 -7.01 22.73 -1.89
C GLY A 414 -8.48 22.92 -1.52
N HIS A 415 -9.22 23.73 -2.28
CA HIS A 415 -10.65 24.03 -2.06
C HIS A 415 -11.59 23.20 -2.95
N LEU A 416 -11.13 22.07 -3.49
CA LEU A 416 -11.96 21.20 -4.33
C LEU A 416 -12.95 20.40 -3.50
N GLY A 417 -14.17 20.25 -4.03
CA GLY A 417 -15.22 19.36 -3.50
C GLY A 417 -15.00 17.87 -3.80
N THR A 418 -13.78 17.45 -4.15
CA THR A 418 -13.47 16.07 -4.60
C THR A 418 -13.96 15.03 -3.59
N ALA A 419 -13.68 15.25 -2.30
CA ALA A 419 -14.03 14.33 -1.22
C ALA A 419 -15.52 14.00 -1.15
N GLU A 420 -16.40 14.94 -1.51
CA GLU A 420 -17.86 14.75 -1.46
C GLU A 420 -18.38 13.80 -2.55
N CYS A 421 -17.57 13.54 -3.58
CA CYS A 421 -17.91 12.64 -4.67
C CYS A 421 -17.46 11.20 -4.43
N LEU A 422 -16.67 10.97 -3.38
CA LEU A 422 -16.07 9.68 -3.09
C LEU A 422 -16.96 8.82 -2.20
N GLY A 423 -16.79 7.51 -2.28
CA GLY A 423 -17.33 6.57 -1.30
C GLY A 423 -16.72 6.82 0.08
N LYS A 424 -17.45 6.47 1.15
CA LYS A 424 -17.06 6.78 2.53
C LYS A 424 -15.64 6.37 2.88
N GLY A 425 -15.20 5.18 2.45
CA GLY A 425 -13.85 4.70 2.73
C GLY A 425 -12.79 5.44 1.95
N SER A 426 -13.00 5.61 0.65
CA SER A 426 -12.14 6.39 -0.22
C SER A 426 -12.01 7.85 0.24
N GLN A 427 -13.13 8.45 0.68
CA GLN A 427 -13.19 9.82 1.17
C GLN A 427 -12.24 10.05 2.33
N ARG A 428 -12.20 9.13 3.31
CA ARG A 428 -11.32 9.25 4.49
C ARG A 428 -9.85 9.18 4.10
N ALA A 429 -9.49 8.22 3.24
CA ALA A 429 -8.12 8.07 2.75
C ALA A 429 -7.67 9.30 1.95
N TYR A 430 -8.48 9.75 0.98
CA TYR A 430 -8.23 10.95 0.19
C TYR A 430 -8.08 12.18 1.09
N TRP A 431 -9.01 12.38 2.04
CA TRP A 431 -9.00 13.53 2.93
C TRP A 431 -7.73 13.57 3.77
N TYR A 432 -7.32 12.44 4.35
CA TYR A 432 -6.10 12.35 5.14
C TYR A 432 -4.85 12.72 4.33
N ILE A 433 -4.72 12.20 3.11
CA ILE A 433 -3.59 12.53 2.23
C ILE A 433 -3.57 14.02 1.87
N ARG A 434 -4.72 14.61 1.53
CA ARG A 434 -4.80 16.03 1.17
C ARG A 434 -4.59 16.98 2.34
N HIS A 435 -5.18 16.69 3.50
CA HIS A 435 -5.29 17.65 4.60
C HIS A 435 -4.37 17.34 5.78
N THR A 436 -4.20 16.07 6.15
CA THR A 436 -3.35 15.68 7.28
C THR A 436 -1.89 15.54 6.86
N VAL A 437 -1.62 14.83 5.76
CA VAL A 437 -0.27 14.71 5.19
C VAL A 437 0.14 15.99 4.46
N GLY A 438 -0.85 16.74 3.93
CA GLY A 438 -0.62 18.01 3.25
C GLY A 438 -0.03 17.84 1.86
N VAL A 439 -0.56 16.89 1.08
CA VAL A 439 -0.17 16.66 -0.32
C VAL A 439 -1.11 17.47 -1.23
N PRO A 440 -0.65 18.55 -1.88
CA PRO A 440 -1.51 19.40 -2.69
C PRO A 440 -1.87 18.76 -4.04
N PHE A 441 -2.74 19.43 -4.79
CA PHE A 441 -2.95 19.15 -6.21
C PHE A 441 -1.64 19.36 -6.99
N TYR A 442 -1.29 18.41 -7.85
CA TYR A 442 -0.12 18.55 -8.70
C TYR A 442 -0.41 19.48 -9.88
N HIS A 443 0.41 20.52 -10.02
CA HIS A 443 0.49 21.39 -11.19
C HIS A 443 1.97 21.51 -11.59
N GLY A 444 2.29 21.63 -12.88
CA GLY A 444 3.60 21.34 -13.52
C GLY A 444 4.87 22.08 -13.04
N GLN A 445 4.86 22.73 -11.88
CA GLN A 445 6.02 23.29 -11.19
C GLN A 445 6.38 22.54 -9.90
N ALA A 446 5.57 21.57 -9.48
CA ALA A 446 5.78 20.84 -8.23
C ALA A 446 6.65 19.58 -8.40
N ALA A 447 7.43 19.25 -7.37
CA ALA A 447 8.24 18.03 -7.32
C ALA A 447 7.52 16.97 -6.45
N ILE A 448 7.07 15.90 -7.11
CA ILE A 448 6.23 14.84 -6.51
C ILE A 448 6.98 14.08 -5.39
N ASP A 449 8.30 13.92 -5.54
CA ASP A 449 9.19 13.24 -4.59
C ASP A 449 9.08 13.77 -3.17
N THR A 450 8.99 15.09 -3.00
CA THR A 450 8.83 15.73 -1.68
C THR A 450 7.56 15.32 -0.94
N TRP A 451 6.53 14.87 -1.67
CA TRP A 451 5.28 14.39 -1.09
C TRP A 451 5.33 12.88 -0.82
N LEU A 452 6.03 12.13 -1.66
CA LEU A 452 6.19 10.69 -1.51
C LEU A 452 6.87 10.34 -0.19
N GLU A 453 7.87 11.10 0.25
CA GLU A 453 8.50 10.90 1.56
C GLU A 453 7.51 11.07 2.72
N LYS A 454 6.62 12.07 2.63
CA LYS A 454 5.59 12.31 3.66
C LYS A 454 4.55 11.18 3.69
N ILE A 455 4.08 10.75 2.53
CA ILE A 455 3.13 9.64 2.42
C ILE A 455 3.78 8.34 2.90
N LEU A 456 5.02 8.07 2.50
CA LEU A 456 5.76 6.88 2.93
C LEU A 456 5.94 6.85 4.44
N SER A 457 6.30 7.98 5.05
CA SER A 457 6.42 8.13 6.50
C SER A 457 5.14 7.73 7.24
N VAL A 458 3.97 8.24 6.83
CA VAL A 458 2.69 7.89 7.49
C VAL A 458 2.25 6.44 7.22
N VAL A 459 2.64 5.87 6.07
CA VAL A 459 2.40 4.45 5.75
C VAL A 459 3.29 3.54 6.61
N GLN A 460 4.51 3.95 6.93
CA GLN A 460 5.48 3.17 7.70
C GLN A 460 5.33 3.31 9.22
N ASN A 461 4.92 4.49 9.71
CA ASN A 461 4.85 4.77 11.15
C ASN A 461 3.52 4.35 11.81
N GLY A 462 2.57 3.81 11.04
CA GLY A 462 1.25 3.41 11.55
C GLY A 462 0.25 4.57 11.69
N ASP A 463 0.64 5.80 11.35
CA ASP A 463 -0.25 6.98 11.45
C ASP A 463 -1.49 6.88 10.54
N PHE A 464 -1.43 6.04 9.50
CA PHE A 464 -2.53 5.78 8.58
C PHE A 464 -3.52 4.70 9.08
N GLU A 465 -3.17 3.91 10.11
CA GLU A 465 -3.98 2.78 10.58
C GLU A 465 -5.35 3.21 11.10
N ASN A 466 -5.41 4.29 11.88
CA ASN A 466 -6.66 4.83 12.39
C ASN A 466 -7.61 5.24 11.26
N VAL A 467 -7.06 5.78 10.17
CA VAL A 467 -7.85 6.13 8.97
C VAL A 467 -8.44 4.85 8.38
N LEU A 468 -7.61 3.81 8.20
CA LEU A 468 -8.04 2.52 7.66
C LEU A 468 -9.13 1.86 8.50
N PHE A 469 -8.94 1.74 9.81
CA PHE A 469 -9.89 1.05 10.67
C PHE A 469 -11.22 1.78 10.75
N SER A 470 -11.19 3.11 10.78
CA SER A 470 -12.41 3.90 10.82
C SER A 470 -13.34 3.61 9.63
N VAL A 471 -12.81 3.22 8.46
CA VAL A 471 -13.61 2.82 7.28
C VAL A 471 -14.51 1.61 7.58
N PHE A 472 -14.11 0.76 8.52
CA PHE A 472 -14.76 -0.53 8.80
C PHE A 472 -15.50 -0.57 10.16
N GLU A 473 -15.35 0.45 11.00
CA GLU A 473 -15.97 0.55 12.34
C GLU A 473 -17.48 0.87 12.33
N GLU A 474 -18.02 1.41 11.23
CA GLU A 474 -19.44 1.80 11.12
C GLU A 474 -20.35 0.72 10.47
N ALA A 475 -20.05 -0.56 10.66
CA ALA A 475 -20.79 -1.67 10.04
C ALA A 475 -21.84 -2.31 10.95
#